data_AF-A0A662PWJ3-F1
#
_entry.id   AF-A0A662PWJ3-F1
#
_cell.length_a   1.000
_cell.length_b   1.000
_cell.length_c   1.000
_cell.angle_alpha   90.00
_cell.angle_beta   90.00
_cell.angle_gamma   90.00
#
_symmetry.space_group_name_H-M   'P 1'
#
loop_
_entity.id
_entity.type
_entity.pdbx_description
1 polymer ?
#
loop_
_entity_poly.entity_id
_entity_poly.type
_entity_poly.pdbx_seq_one_letter_code
_entity_poly.pdbx_strand_id
1 'polypeptide(L)'
;MMDLRRVVVVDEDRCVGCGFCKDVSVCKSVGECIGCLACYYACPYEARVIKVEKVERKFVKILVDGVEYEVPSRISVKEALELIGIAFKPPGSKGLTAPCGLGGCWACAVLIDGELERTCITPIKDGMRIELDVEEVEPLRIVHGPQPHRVGGKATPWWEVDGYGYVEAAIWTAGCNLRCPQCQNYHVTYDNSSKPMTPLEAARALTECRLVYGVRGLAVSGGEPTLNRRWLIELFRHLREMNPDAR
;
A
#
# COMPACT_ATOMS: atom_id res chain seq x y z
N MET A 1 -21.03 27.42 4.79
CA MET A 1 -21.68 26.28 4.10
C MET A 1 -21.19 24.98 4.73
N MET A 2 -22.01 23.93 4.75
CA MET A 2 -21.63 22.61 5.27
C MET A 2 -21.56 21.59 4.12
N ASP A 3 -20.57 20.72 4.14
CA ASP A 3 -20.46 19.59 3.22
C ASP A 3 -20.86 18.30 3.94
N LEU A 4 -21.50 17.38 3.21
CA LEU A 4 -21.71 16.01 3.69
C LEU A 4 -20.46 15.19 3.40
N ARG A 5 -19.81 14.68 4.45
CA ARG A 5 -18.60 13.85 4.32
C ARG A 5 -18.81 12.49 4.94
N ARG A 6 -18.29 11.47 4.26
CA ARG A 6 -18.17 10.13 4.84
C ARG A 6 -17.02 10.15 5.86
N VAL A 7 -17.29 9.66 7.05
CA VAL A 7 -16.31 9.47 8.11
C VAL A 7 -16.36 8.03 8.58
N VAL A 8 -15.26 7.56 9.17
CA VAL A 8 -15.20 6.22 9.76
C VAL A 8 -15.11 6.37 11.27
N VAL A 9 -16.08 5.81 11.98
CA VAL A 9 -16.12 5.79 13.44
C VAL A 9 -15.93 4.38 13.97
N VAL A 10 -15.60 4.25 15.25
CA VAL A 10 -15.54 2.96 15.94
C VAL A 10 -16.94 2.59 16.42
N ASP A 11 -17.33 1.33 16.17
CA ASP A 11 -18.44 0.67 16.82
C ASP A 11 -17.89 -0.05 18.07
N GLU A 12 -18.17 0.51 19.25
CA GLU A 12 -17.63 0.02 20.52
C GLU A 12 -18.17 -1.37 20.90
N ASP A 13 -19.36 -1.76 20.41
CA ASP A 13 -19.93 -3.08 20.69
C ASP A 13 -19.19 -4.20 19.93
N ARG A 14 -18.57 -3.87 18.80
CA ARG A 14 -17.76 -4.80 17.98
C ARG A 14 -16.27 -4.71 18.26
N CYS A 15 -15.81 -3.60 18.83
CA CYS A 15 -14.40 -3.35 19.02
C CYS A 15 -13.84 -4.20 20.16
N VAL A 16 -12.98 -5.16 19.84
CA VAL A 16 -12.31 -5.99 20.86
C VAL A 16 -10.96 -5.44 21.33
N GLY A 17 -10.60 -4.21 20.95
CA GLY A 17 -9.35 -3.59 21.38
C GLY A 17 -8.06 -4.24 20.85
N CYS A 18 -8.12 -4.97 19.73
CA CYS A 18 -7.00 -5.78 19.19
C CYS A 18 -5.72 -5.03 18.77
N GLY A 19 -5.67 -3.69 18.84
CA GLY A 19 -4.49 -2.90 18.46
C GLY A 19 -4.24 -2.73 16.95
N PHE A 20 -4.91 -3.49 16.07
CA PHE A 20 -4.60 -3.50 14.63
C PHE A 20 -4.58 -2.11 13.94
N CYS A 21 -5.53 -1.24 14.30
CA CYS A 21 -5.63 0.13 13.75
C CYS A 21 -4.68 1.16 14.41
N LYS A 22 -3.92 0.73 15.44
CA LYS A 22 -2.87 1.51 16.09
C LYS A 22 -1.48 1.12 15.59
N ASP A 23 -1.30 -0.17 15.27
CA ASP A 23 0.04 -0.71 15.00
C ASP A 23 0.26 -1.06 13.51
N VAL A 24 -0.76 -1.56 12.80
CA VAL A 24 -0.62 -2.10 11.43
C VAL A 24 -1.30 -1.21 10.38
N SER A 25 -2.56 -0.86 10.60
CA SER A 25 -3.32 0.00 9.68
C SER A 25 -3.63 1.34 10.34
N VAL A 26 -2.63 2.22 10.34
CA VAL A 26 -2.63 3.47 11.08
C VAL A 26 -3.36 4.56 10.32
N CYS A 27 -4.21 5.30 11.03
CA CYS A 27 -4.91 6.47 10.49
C CYS A 27 -3.95 7.66 10.39
N LYS A 28 -3.78 8.22 9.19
CA LYS A 28 -3.00 9.46 8.96
C LYS A 28 -3.80 10.75 9.17
N SER A 29 -5.09 10.64 9.52
CA SER A 29 -6.03 11.76 9.69
C SER A 29 -6.73 11.75 11.06
N VAL A 30 -5.98 11.48 12.13
CA VAL A 30 -6.53 11.46 13.49
C VAL A 30 -7.13 12.83 13.85
N GLY A 31 -8.36 12.82 14.39
CA GLY A 31 -9.11 14.03 14.74
C GLY A 31 -9.95 14.61 13.59
N GLU A 32 -9.51 14.47 12.34
CA GLU A 32 -10.22 15.00 11.16
C GLU A 32 -10.29 13.96 10.04
N CYS A 33 -11.21 13.00 10.18
CA CYS A 33 -11.35 11.90 9.23
C CYS A 33 -11.55 12.41 7.79
N ILE A 34 -10.66 12.01 6.89
CA ILE A 34 -10.72 12.34 5.45
C ILE A 34 -11.55 11.36 4.61
N GLY A 35 -12.20 10.38 5.26
CA GLY A 35 -13.03 9.42 4.55
C GLY A 35 -12.29 8.52 3.55
N CYS A 36 -11.00 8.23 3.75
CA CYS A 36 -10.22 7.37 2.83
C CYS A 36 -10.59 5.87 2.92
N LEU A 37 -11.35 5.47 3.95
CA LEU A 37 -11.81 4.09 4.19
C LEU A 37 -10.73 3.05 4.46
N ALA A 38 -9.45 3.43 4.60
CA ALA A 38 -8.38 2.47 4.87
C ALA A 38 -8.65 1.65 6.15
N CYS A 39 -8.96 2.32 7.26
CA CYS A 39 -9.27 1.66 8.53
C CYS A 39 -10.59 0.88 8.52
N TYR A 40 -11.55 1.26 7.68
CA TYR A 40 -12.80 0.52 7.48
C TYR A 40 -12.51 -0.87 6.92
N TYR A 41 -11.78 -0.94 5.80
CA TYR A 41 -11.44 -2.22 5.18
C TYR A 41 -10.44 -3.05 5.99
N ALA A 42 -9.61 -2.39 6.78
CA ALA A 42 -8.55 -3.04 7.54
C ALA A 42 -9.03 -3.68 8.85
N CYS A 43 -10.21 -3.32 9.37
CA CYS A 43 -10.64 -3.78 10.69
C CYS A 43 -11.03 -5.27 10.67
N PRO A 44 -10.31 -6.16 11.38
CA PRO A 44 -10.60 -7.59 11.34
C PRO A 44 -11.90 -7.99 12.06
N TYR A 45 -12.44 -7.10 12.89
CA TYR A 45 -13.68 -7.30 13.65
C TYR A 45 -14.86 -6.47 13.11
N GLU A 46 -14.69 -5.84 11.95
CA GLU A 46 -15.71 -4.96 11.34
C GLU A 46 -16.24 -3.88 12.30
N ALA A 47 -15.41 -3.47 13.25
CA ALA A 47 -15.71 -2.46 14.27
C ALA A 47 -15.49 -1.03 13.77
N ARG A 48 -15.19 -0.84 12.49
CA ARG A 48 -15.05 0.46 11.84
C ARG A 48 -16.24 0.62 10.91
N VAL A 49 -17.11 1.59 11.19
CA VAL A 49 -18.37 1.80 10.46
C VAL A 49 -18.40 3.16 9.79
N ILE A 50 -19.03 3.23 8.63
CA ILE A 50 -19.16 4.47 7.86
C ILE A 50 -20.35 5.27 8.39
N LYS A 51 -20.13 6.55 8.68
CA LYS A 51 -21.19 7.54 8.95
C LYS A 51 -21.06 8.70 7.98
N VAL A 52 -22.15 9.45 7.82
CA VAL A 52 -22.14 10.71 7.08
C VAL A 52 -22.30 11.85 8.08
N GLU A 53 -21.35 12.78 8.06
CA GLU A 53 -21.34 13.95 8.93
C GLU A 53 -21.40 15.24 8.12
N LYS A 54 -22.07 16.25 8.68
CA LYS A 54 -22.00 17.62 8.18
C LYS A 54 -20.74 18.26 8.72
N VAL A 55 -19.78 18.53 7.86
CA VAL A 55 -18.55 19.22 8.22
C VAL A 55 -18.57 20.65 7.69
N GLU A 56 -17.87 21.53 8.38
CA GLU A 56 -17.66 22.90 7.91
C GLU A 56 -16.90 22.88 6.58
N ARG A 57 -17.41 23.60 5.58
CA ARG A 57 -16.75 23.74 4.29
C ARG A 57 -15.59 24.73 4.42
N LYS A 58 -14.39 24.20 4.62
CA LYS A 58 -13.12 24.95 4.56
C LYS A 58 -12.35 24.54 3.32
N PHE A 59 -11.68 25.50 2.72
CA PHE A 59 -10.77 25.28 1.61
C PHE A 59 -9.33 25.48 2.05
N VAL A 60 -8.42 24.81 1.38
CA VAL A 60 -6.98 24.95 1.54
C VAL A 60 -6.35 25.19 0.18
N LYS A 61 -5.23 25.91 0.17
CA LYS A 61 -4.45 26.16 -1.02
C LYS A 61 -3.33 25.14 -1.13
N ILE A 62 -3.16 24.59 -2.31
CA ILE A 62 -2.10 23.63 -2.63
C ILE A 62 -1.42 24.02 -3.93
N LEU A 63 -0.20 23.56 -4.12
CA LEU A 63 0.56 23.73 -5.36
C LEU A 63 0.73 22.36 -6.01
N VAL A 64 0.24 22.16 -7.24
CA VAL A 64 0.42 20.93 -8.00
C VAL A 64 1.19 21.25 -9.27
N ASP A 65 2.39 20.68 -9.44
CA ASP A 65 3.30 20.95 -10.55
C ASP A 65 3.50 22.46 -10.84
N GLY A 66 3.60 23.25 -9.76
CA GLY A 66 3.79 24.71 -9.84
C GLY A 66 2.52 25.54 -10.05
N VAL A 67 1.34 24.91 -10.15
CA VAL A 67 0.04 25.58 -10.31
C VAL A 67 -0.73 25.60 -8.98
N GLU A 68 -1.21 26.78 -8.56
CA GLU A 68 -2.00 26.94 -7.33
C GLU A 68 -3.45 26.48 -7.56
N TYR A 69 -3.96 25.66 -6.65
CA TYR A 69 -5.35 25.22 -6.60
C TYR A 69 -5.95 25.46 -5.22
N GLU A 70 -7.24 25.77 -5.20
CA GLU A 70 -8.04 25.81 -3.98
C GLU A 70 -8.94 24.57 -3.94
N VAL A 71 -8.74 23.72 -2.94
CA VAL A 71 -9.47 22.45 -2.79
C VAL A 71 -10.12 22.34 -1.41
N PRO A 72 -11.21 21.57 -1.26
CA PRO A 72 -11.79 21.33 0.06
C PRO A 72 -10.76 20.70 1.00
N SER A 73 -10.78 21.12 2.27
CA SER A 73 -10.10 20.41 3.36
C SER A 73 -10.81 19.08 3.69
N ARG A 74 -10.21 18.29 4.59
CA ARG A 74 -10.75 16.98 5.05
C ARG A 74 -10.99 15.98 3.92
N ILE A 75 -10.10 15.98 2.93
CA ILE A 75 -10.02 14.98 1.86
C ILE A 75 -8.60 14.45 1.77
N SER A 76 -8.43 13.29 1.13
CA SER A 76 -7.09 12.79 0.82
C SER A 76 -6.49 13.55 -0.34
N VAL A 77 -5.17 13.54 -0.46
CA VAL A 77 -4.46 14.08 -1.63
C VAL A 77 -4.97 13.45 -2.93
N LYS A 78 -5.29 12.15 -2.92
CA LYS A 78 -5.93 11.48 -4.07
C LYS A 78 -7.22 12.16 -4.51
N GLU A 79 -8.13 12.45 -3.57
CA GLU A 79 -9.42 13.06 -3.88
C GLU A 79 -9.23 14.52 -4.32
N ALA A 80 -8.29 15.25 -3.72
CA ALA A 80 -7.92 16.60 -4.16
C ALA A 80 -7.43 16.60 -5.63
N LEU A 81 -6.55 15.66 -5.99
CA LEU A 81 -6.04 15.48 -7.35
C LEU A 81 -7.18 15.13 -8.34
N GLU A 82 -8.10 14.25 -7.95
CA GLU A 82 -9.28 13.92 -8.77
C GLU A 82 -10.18 15.16 -9.02
N LEU A 83 -10.37 16.01 -8.01
CA LEU A 83 -11.20 17.22 -8.11
C LEU A 83 -10.61 18.27 -9.06
N ILE A 84 -9.29 18.34 -9.20
CA ILE A 84 -8.62 19.26 -10.13
C ILE A 84 -8.40 18.65 -11.52
N GLY A 85 -8.93 17.45 -11.77
CA GLY A 85 -8.93 16.81 -13.08
C GLY A 85 -7.82 15.79 -13.34
N ILE A 86 -7.02 15.41 -12.33
CA ILE A 86 -6.00 14.37 -12.47
C ILE A 86 -6.67 12.99 -12.40
N ALA A 87 -6.46 12.19 -13.44
CA ALA A 87 -7.03 10.85 -13.55
C ALA A 87 -6.08 9.77 -12.97
N PHE A 88 -6.61 8.91 -12.10
CA PHE A 88 -5.93 7.71 -11.64
C PHE A 88 -6.25 6.54 -12.58
N LYS A 89 -5.22 5.99 -13.21
CA LYS A 89 -5.35 4.91 -14.19
C LYS A 89 -5.55 3.54 -13.52
N PRO A 90 -6.04 2.53 -14.27
CA PRO A 90 -6.15 1.16 -13.77
C PRO A 90 -4.78 0.58 -13.34
N PRO A 91 -4.76 -0.36 -12.37
CA PRO A 91 -3.52 -1.04 -11.97
C PRO A 91 -2.78 -1.66 -13.16
N GLY A 92 -1.45 -1.62 -13.11
CA GLY A 92 -0.58 -2.09 -14.20
C GLY A 92 -0.36 -1.09 -15.35
N SER A 93 -1.08 0.03 -15.37
CA SER A 93 -0.88 1.11 -16.35
C SER A 93 0.41 1.90 -16.08
N LYS A 94 0.92 2.59 -17.12
CA LYS A 94 1.93 3.66 -16.94
C LYS A 94 1.26 4.94 -16.44
N GLY A 95 1.93 5.68 -15.56
CA GLY A 95 1.44 6.89 -14.92
C GLY A 95 0.81 6.62 -13.54
N LEU A 96 0.11 7.62 -13.00
CA LEU A 96 -0.44 7.59 -11.65
C LEU A 96 -1.61 6.60 -11.52
N THR A 97 -1.54 5.72 -10.52
CA THR A 97 -2.58 4.71 -10.21
C THR A 97 -2.86 4.71 -8.70
N ALA A 98 -4.06 4.31 -8.25
CA ALA A 98 -4.34 4.19 -6.80
C ALA A 98 -5.14 2.93 -6.47
N PRO A 99 -4.60 1.74 -6.79
CA PRO A 99 -5.41 0.53 -6.85
C PRO A 99 -5.77 -0.05 -5.48
N CYS A 100 -4.90 0.10 -4.46
CA CYS A 100 -5.20 -0.51 -3.17
C CYS A 100 -6.12 0.35 -2.29
N GLY A 101 -5.97 1.68 -2.28
CA GLY A 101 -6.68 2.57 -1.36
C GLY A 101 -6.38 2.36 0.14
N LEU A 102 -5.30 1.63 0.47
CA LEU A 102 -4.94 1.23 1.84
C LEU A 102 -3.61 1.84 2.31
N GLY A 103 -2.78 2.30 1.37
CA GLY A 103 -1.44 2.83 1.63
C GLY A 103 -0.30 1.80 1.46
N GLY A 104 -0.55 0.50 1.58
CA GLY A 104 0.51 -0.51 1.55
C GLY A 104 1.23 -0.70 0.21
N CYS A 105 0.53 -0.49 -0.93
CA CYS A 105 1.13 -0.78 -2.24
C CYS A 105 2.03 0.33 -2.78
N TRP A 106 1.92 1.56 -2.26
CA TRP A 106 2.69 2.74 -2.70
C TRP A 106 2.57 3.16 -4.19
N ALA A 107 1.73 2.50 -5.00
CA ALA A 107 1.58 2.81 -6.42
C ALA A 107 0.96 4.20 -6.73
N CYS A 108 0.34 4.82 -5.73
CA CYS A 108 -0.25 6.15 -5.82
C CYS A 108 0.66 7.26 -5.30
N ALA A 109 1.92 6.94 -5.03
CA ALA A 109 2.84 7.89 -4.44
C ALA A 109 3.24 8.98 -5.44
N VAL A 110 3.35 10.20 -4.92
CA VAL A 110 3.83 11.41 -5.60
C VAL A 110 4.79 12.10 -4.64
N LEU A 111 5.54 13.10 -5.09
CA LEU A 111 6.31 13.92 -4.16
C LEU A 111 5.37 14.89 -3.47
N ILE A 112 5.35 14.86 -2.14
CA ILE A 112 4.60 15.77 -1.29
C ILE A 112 5.61 16.47 -0.39
N ASP A 113 5.72 17.78 -0.54
CA ASP A 113 6.70 18.62 0.16
C ASP A 113 8.15 18.07 0.04
N GLY A 114 8.49 17.53 -1.13
CA GLY A 114 9.80 16.96 -1.46
C GLY A 114 10.00 15.48 -1.11
N GLU A 115 9.04 14.85 -0.43
CA GLU A 115 9.14 13.46 0.00
C GLU A 115 8.14 12.56 -0.74
N LEU A 116 8.57 11.36 -1.12
CA LEU A 116 7.67 10.40 -1.78
C LEU A 116 6.61 9.93 -0.78
N GLU A 117 5.33 10.19 -1.05
CA GLU A 117 4.25 9.86 -0.11
C GLU A 117 2.92 9.51 -0.82
N ARG A 118 2.11 8.70 -0.15
CA ARG A 118 0.91 8.02 -0.67
C ARG A 118 -0.29 8.95 -0.71
N THR A 119 -0.78 9.26 -1.91
CA THR A 119 -1.94 10.14 -2.07
C THR A 119 -3.25 9.59 -1.47
N CYS A 120 -3.45 8.26 -1.42
CA CYS A 120 -4.74 7.67 -1.05
C CYS A 120 -5.12 7.77 0.44
N ILE A 121 -4.14 7.91 1.34
CA ILE A 121 -4.38 7.99 2.79
C ILE A 121 -3.85 9.27 3.43
N THR A 122 -3.06 10.06 2.71
CA THR A 122 -2.50 11.32 3.20
C THR A 122 -3.56 12.42 3.14
N PRO A 123 -3.84 13.12 4.26
CA PRO A 123 -4.73 14.28 4.28
C PRO A 123 -4.12 15.45 3.51
N ILE A 124 -4.95 16.19 2.77
CA ILE A 124 -4.53 17.47 2.20
C ILE A 124 -4.32 18.51 3.32
N LYS A 125 -3.32 19.38 3.17
CA LYS A 125 -3.01 20.49 4.09
C LYS A 125 -2.79 21.78 3.31
N ASP A 126 -3.02 22.91 3.98
CA ASP A 126 -2.73 24.22 3.41
C ASP A 126 -1.23 24.41 3.17
N GLY A 127 -0.89 24.97 2.01
CA GLY A 127 0.48 25.19 1.55
C GLY A 127 1.20 23.95 1.01
N MET A 128 0.54 22.79 0.96
CA MET A 128 1.15 21.54 0.48
C MET A 128 1.59 21.65 -0.98
N ARG A 129 2.82 21.22 -1.26
CA ARG A 129 3.39 21.15 -2.61
C ARG A 129 3.40 19.71 -3.10
N ILE A 130 2.87 19.48 -4.29
CA ILE A 130 2.69 18.15 -4.88
C ILE A 130 3.32 18.16 -6.26
N GLU A 131 4.26 17.24 -6.50
CA GLU A 131 4.86 17.03 -7.83
C GLU A 131 4.46 15.63 -8.31
N LEU A 132 3.79 15.58 -9.46
CA LEU A 132 3.19 14.34 -9.98
C LEU A 132 4.20 13.47 -10.71
N ASP A 133 5.26 14.07 -11.27
CA ASP A 133 6.33 13.34 -11.91
C ASP A 133 7.23 12.69 -10.86
N VAL A 134 7.28 11.37 -10.91
CA VAL A 134 8.09 10.54 -10.03
C VAL A 134 8.92 9.55 -10.84
N GLU A 135 9.05 9.71 -12.17
CA GLU A 135 9.69 8.70 -13.03
C GLU A 135 11.11 8.36 -12.58
N GLU A 136 11.88 9.36 -12.16
CA GLU A 136 13.26 9.25 -11.66
C GLU A 136 13.38 9.00 -10.15
N VAL A 137 12.26 9.00 -9.42
CA VAL A 137 12.24 8.75 -7.97
C VAL A 137 12.12 7.25 -7.72
N GLU A 138 13.03 6.66 -6.94
CA GLU A 138 13.00 5.22 -6.66
C GLU A 138 11.67 4.81 -6.01
N PRO A 139 10.93 3.84 -6.58
CA PRO A 139 9.62 3.47 -6.05
C PRO A 139 9.76 2.71 -4.74
N LEU A 140 8.81 2.90 -3.84
CA LEU A 140 8.77 2.24 -2.55
C LEU A 140 7.62 1.23 -2.48
N ARG A 141 7.73 0.24 -1.59
CA ARG A 141 6.62 -0.65 -1.24
C ARG A 141 6.83 -1.28 0.13
N ILE A 142 5.77 -1.44 0.91
CA ILE A 142 5.84 -2.23 2.15
C ILE A 142 5.91 -3.71 1.78
N VAL A 143 6.90 -4.40 2.34
CA VAL A 143 7.18 -5.81 2.13
C VAL A 143 7.45 -6.47 3.48
N HIS A 144 6.82 -7.62 3.70
CA HIS A 144 7.07 -8.50 4.85
C HIS A 144 7.88 -9.73 4.42
N GLY A 145 8.49 -10.37 5.42
CA GLY A 145 9.49 -11.42 5.20
C GLY A 145 10.88 -10.82 4.96
N PRO A 146 11.74 -11.48 4.18
CA PRO A 146 11.53 -12.78 3.52
C PRO A 146 11.43 -13.95 4.53
N GLN A 147 10.82 -15.06 4.12
CA GLN A 147 10.78 -16.30 4.90
C GLN A 147 10.90 -17.53 3.98
N PRO A 148 11.52 -18.63 4.44
CA PRO A 148 11.55 -19.86 3.69
C PRO A 148 10.23 -20.63 3.83
N HIS A 149 9.76 -21.24 2.74
CA HIS A 149 8.52 -22.00 2.69
C HIS A 149 8.76 -23.47 2.38
N ARG A 150 8.04 -24.36 3.06
CA ARG A 150 8.11 -25.81 2.84
C ARG A 150 7.10 -26.35 1.84
N VAL A 151 5.93 -25.72 1.77
CA VAL A 151 4.82 -26.18 0.92
C VAL A 151 4.83 -25.58 -0.48
N GLY A 152 5.59 -24.50 -0.68
CA GLY A 152 5.63 -23.74 -1.93
C GLY A 152 4.36 -22.92 -2.17
N GLY A 153 4.46 -21.94 -3.06
CA GLY A 153 3.31 -21.22 -3.60
C GLY A 153 2.48 -22.07 -4.56
N LYS A 154 1.40 -21.48 -5.09
CA LYS A 154 0.46 -22.16 -6.00
C LYS A 154 1.13 -22.81 -7.24
N ALA A 155 2.27 -22.27 -7.68
CA ALA A 155 2.96 -22.71 -8.89
C ALA A 155 4.16 -23.62 -8.62
N THR A 156 4.47 -23.92 -7.35
CA THR A 156 5.60 -24.79 -7.00
C THR A 156 5.28 -26.22 -7.44
N PRO A 157 6.14 -26.87 -8.24
CA PRO A 157 5.86 -28.22 -8.70
C PRO A 157 5.78 -29.21 -7.55
N TRP A 158 4.77 -30.07 -7.55
CA TRP A 158 4.47 -30.98 -6.43
C TRP A 158 5.63 -31.91 -6.08
N TRP A 159 6.45 -32.30 -7.06
CA TRP A 159 7.61 -33.17 -6.86
C TRP A 159 8.79 -32.48 -6.16
N GLU A 160 8.76 -31.15 -5.99
CA GLU A 160 9.78 -30.41 -5.24
C GLU A 160 9.46 -30.34 -3.74
N VAL A 161 8.23 -30.70 -3.34
CA VAL A 161 7.76 -30.66 -1.96
C VAL A 161 7.91 -32.05 -1.33
N ASP A 162 8.91 -32.21 -0.46
CA ASP A 162 9.16 -33.45 0.28
C ASP A 162 8.49 -33.48 1.68
N GLY A 163 7.88 -32.37 2.09
CA GLY A 163 7.24 -32.19 3.40
C GLY A 163 8.20 -31.85 4.55
N TYR A 164 9.51 -31.84 4.31
CA TYR A 164 10.54 -31.60 5.33
C TYR A 164 11.41 -30.39 5.02
N GLY A 165 11.91 -30.29 3.79
CA GLY A 165 12.76 -29.22 3.29
C GLY A 165 12.00 -27.95 2.92
N TYR A 166 12.76 -26.85 2.80
CA TYR A 166 12.25 -25.63 2.19
C TYR A 166 12.39 -25.70 0.67
N VAL A 167 11.39 -25.18 -0.04
CA VAL A 167 11.31 -25.24 -1.52
C VAL A 167 11.53 -23.87 -2.17
N GLU A 168 11.15 -22.80 -1.48
CA GLU A 168 11.27 -21.42 -1.96
C GLU A 168 11.53 -20.45 -0.81
N ALA A 169 12.08 -19.29 -1.14
CA ALA A 169 12.09 -18.11 -0.28
C ALA A 169 11.00 -17.17 -0.78
N ALA A 170 10.23 -16.58 0.13
CA ALA A 170 9.09 -15.74 -0.21
C ALA A 170 9.12 -14.39 0.48
N ILE A 171 8.63 -13.37 -0.22
CA ILE A 171 8.24 -12.07 0.34
C ILE A 171 6.74 -11.84 0.15
N TRP A 172 6.15 -11.01 1.01
CA TRP A 172 4.75 -10.61 0.94
C TRP A 172 4.60 -9.11 0.84
N THR A 173 4.04 -8.65 -0.27
CA THR A 173 3.82 -7.24 -0.50
C THR A 173 2.55 -6.74 0.18
N ALA A 174 2.56 -5.53 0.73
CA ALA A 174 1.35 -4.92 1.28
C ALA A 174 0.48 -4.26 0.21
N GLY A 175 -0.80 -4.07 0.53
CA GLY A 175 -1.82 -3.47 -0.32
C GLY A 175 -2.44 -4.45 -1.33
N CYS A 176 -3.76 -4.51 -1.35
CA CYS A 176 -4.55 -5.28 -2.30
C CYS A 176 -5.72 -4.44 -2.83
N ASN A 177 -6.15 -4.67 -4.06
CA ASN A 177 -7.36 -4.08 -4.66
C ASN A 177 -8.61 -4.95 -4.42
N LEU A 178 -8.44 -6.16 -3.90
CA LEU A 178 -9.52 -7.06 -3.49
C LEU A 178 -9.88 -6.87 -2.01
N ARG A 179 -11.04 -7.37 -1.59
CA ARG A 179 -11.58 -7.27 -0.23
C ARG A 179 -12.13 -8.61 0.26
N CYS A 180 -11.35 -9.67 0.06
CA CYS A 180 -11.74 -11.02 0.41
C CYS A 180 -11.96 -11.13 1.94
N PRO A 181 -13.14 -11.54 2.43
CA PRO A 181 -13.41 -11.62 3.86
C PRO A 181 -12.57 -12.72 4.56
N GLN A 182 -12.11 -13.73 3.81
CA GLN A 182 -11.26 -14.82 4.34
C GLN A 182 -9.75 -14.59 4.08
N CYS A 183 -9.30 -13.34 3.96
CA CYS A 183 -7.87 -13.07 3.71
C CYS A 183 -7.00 -13.57 4.89
N GLN A 184 -6.27 -14.67 4.67
CA GLN A 184 -5.37 -15.24 5.68
C GLN A 184 -4.19 -14.32 6.01
N ASN A 185 -3.77 -13.49 5.04
CA ASN A 185 -2.67 -12.55 5.15
C ASN A 185 -3.17 -11.10 5.31
N TYR A 186 -4.28 -10.91 6.03
CA TYR A 186 -4.87 -9.58 6.24
C TYR A 186 -3.88 -8.60 6.91
N HIS A 187 -3.06 -9.12 7.83
CA HIS A 187 -2.06 -8.33 8.55
C HIS A 187 -0.95 -7.76 7.66
N VAL A 188 -0.56 -8.47 6.60
CA VAL A 188 0.34 -7.94 5.56
C VAL A 188 -0.44 -7.05 4.58
N THR A 189 -1.62 -7.52 4.17
CA THR A 189 -2.41 -6.88 3.11
C THR A 189 -2.84 -5.45 3.47
N TYR A 190 -3.21 -5.23 4.74
CA TYR A 190 -3.72 -3.97 5.26
C TYR A 190 -2.67 -3.13 6.00
N ASP A 191 -1.40 -3.57 6.00
CA ASP A 191 -0.30 -2.78 6.55
C ASP A 191 -0.10 -1.49 5.74
N ASN A 192 -0.08 -0.37 6.46
CA ASN A 192 0.30 0.94 5.92
C ASN A 192 1.29 1.70 6.81
N SER A 193 1.82 1.06 7.86
CA SER A 193 2.64 1.66 8.91
C SER A 193 4.10 1.22 8.83
N SER A 194 4.37 0.00 8.36
CA SER A 194 5.73 -0.53 8.24
C SER A 194 6.58 0.31 7.29
N LYS A 195 7.90 0.34 7.54
CA LYS A 195 8.86 1.01 6.67
C LYS A 195 8.84 0.33 5.29
N PRO A 196 8.61 1.07 4.20
CA PRO A 196 8.70 0.49 2.86
C PRO A 196 10.14 0.21 2.47
N MET A 197 10.32 -0.71 1.54
CA MET A 197 11.61 -1.06 0.94
C MET A 197 11.66 -0.60 -0.51
N THR A 198 12.87 -0.27 -0.96
CA THR A 198 13.15 -0.14 -2.39
C THR A 198 13.14 -1.52 -3.07
N PRO A 199 13.06 -1.59 -4.41
CA PRO A 199 13.11 -2.85 -5.13
C PRO A 199 14.45 -3.58 -4.90
N LEU A 200 15.55 -2.83 -4.83
CA LEU A 200 16.88 -3.39 -4.58
C LEU A 200 17.01 -3.97 -3.17
N GLU A 201 16.51 -3.26 -2.16
CA GLU A 201 16.50 -3.75 -0.77
C GLU A 201 15.71 -5.07 -0.65
N ALA A 202 14.51 -5.13 -1.23
CA ALA A 202 13.69 -6.33 -1.23
C ALA A 202 14.35 -7.49 -2.02
N ALA A 203 14.98 -7.20 -3.16
CA ALA A 203 15.70 -8.19 -3.95
C ALA A 203 16.88 -8.79 -3.18
N ARG A 204 17.66 -7.94 -2.49
CA ARG A 204 18.80 -8.38 -1.65
C ARG A 204 18.33 -9.27 -0.51
N ALA A 205 17.32 -8.84 0.25
CA ALA A 205 16.79 -9.62 1.35
C ALA A 205 16.28 -10.99 0.88
N LEU A 206 15.49 -11.01 -0.21
CA LEU A 206 14.96 -12.26 -0.75
C LEU A 206 16.08 -13.18 -1.28
N THR A 207 17.10 -12.63 -1.93
CA THR A 207 18.29 -13.37 -2.39
C THR A 207 19.07 -13.95 -1.21
N GLU A 208 19.28 -13.18 -0.16
CA GLU A 208 19.96 -13.64 1.06
C GLU A 208 19.20 -14.81 1.69
N CYS A 209 17.87 -14.70 1.84
CA CYS A 209 17.04 -15.79 2.34
C CYS A 209 17.17 -17.04 1.45
N ARG A 210 17.16 -16.87 0.13
CA ARG A 210 17.35 -17.98 -0.81
C ARG A 210 18.67 -18.72 -0.56
N LEU A 211 19.76 -17.97 -0.44
CA LEU A 211 21.11 -18.52 -0.25
C LEU A 211 21.25 -19.20 1.12
N VAL A 212 20.77 -18.58 2.19
CA VAL A 212 20.84 -19.11 3.57
C VAL A 212 20.12 -20.44 3.69
N TYR A 213 18.95 -20.59 3.05
CA TYR A 213 18.16 -21.81 3.12
C TYR A 213 18.41 -22.77 1.95
N GLY A 214 19.32 -22.44 1.02
CA GLY A 214 19.69 -23.30 -0.10
C GLY A 214 18.53 -23.65 -1.04
N VAL A 215 17.54 -22.76 -1.17
CA VAL A 215 16.32 -23.01 -1.95
C VAL A 215 16.47 -22.51 -3.39
N ARG A 216 15.73 -23.13 -4.33
CA ARG A 216 15.78 -22.75 -5.75
C ARG A 216 14.74 -21.71 -6.13
N GLY A 217 13.56 -21.76 -5.51
CA GLY A 217 12.44 -20.90 -5.85
C GLY A 217 12.50 -19.54 -5.16
N LEU A 218 12.09 -18.51 -5.89
CA LEU A 218 11.82 -17.18 -5.35
C LEU A 218 10.35 -16.84 -5.56
N ALA A 219 9.64 -16.53 -4.47
CA ALA A 219 8.22 -16.21 -4.51
C ALA A 219 7.96 -14.75 -4.10
N VAL A 220 7.22 -14.04 -4.94
CA VAL A 220 6.67 -12.71 -4.64
C VAL A 220 5.17 -12.87 -4.48
N SER A 221 4.69 -12.76 -3.26
CA SER A 221 3.28 -12.92 -2.89
C SER A 221 2.80 -11.73 -2.05
N GLY A 222 1.71 -11.91 -1.29
CA GLY A 222 1.14 -10.93 -0.38
C GLY A 222 0.39 -9.80 -1.07
N GLY A 223 -0.64 -9.27 -0.40
CA GLY A 223 -1.54 -8.30 -1.00
C GLY A 223 -1.91 -8.69 -2.43
N GLU A 224 -1.88 -7.73 -3.34
CA GLU A 224 -1.82 -8.01 -4.78
C GLU A 224 -0.45 -7.54 -5.32
N PRO A 225 0.48 -8.45 -5.67
CA PRO A 225 1.83 -8.08 -6.11
C PRO A 225 1.87 -7.19 -7.36
N THR A 226 0.86 -7.25 -8.23
CA THR A 226 0.87 -6.53 -9.51
C THR A 226 0.48 -5.04 -9.43
N LEU A 227 0.13 -4.54 -8.23
CA LEU A 227 -0.39 -3.18 -8.07
C LEU A 227 0.64 -2.06 -8.31
N ASN A 228 1.89 -2.26 -7.91
CA ASN A 228 2.95 -1.26 -8.06
C ASN A 228 3.88 -1.66 -9.20
N ARG A 229 3.51 -1.23 -10.41
CA ARG A 229 4.18 -1.59 -11.66
C ARG A 229 5.67 -1.22 -11.66
N ARG A 230 6.01 -0.01 -11.22
CA ARG A 230 7.40 0.50 -11.22
C ARG A 230 8.26 -0.35 -10.28
N TRP A 231 7.80 -0.49 -9.03
CA TRP A 231 8.49 -1.30 -8.03
C TRP A 231 8.68 -2.75 -8.46
N LEU A 232 7.65 -3.37 -9.03
CA LEU A 232 7.69 -4.79 -9.40
C LEU A 232 8.68 -5.08 -10.54
N ILE A 233 8.75 -4.21 -11.55
CA ILE A 233 9.69 -4.40 -12.67
C ILE A 233 11.13 -4.29 -12.19
N GLU A 234 11.44 -3.26 -11.40
CA GLU A 234 12.77 -3.06 -10.84
C GLU A 234 13.18 -4.24 -9.93
N LEU A 235 12.24 -4.74 -9.11
CA LEU A 235 12.48 -5.93 -8.28
C LEU A 235 12.91 -7.11 -9.14
N PHE A 236 12.13 -7.47 -10.17
CA PHE A 236 12.44 -8.62 -11.01
C PHE A 236 13.70 -8.44 -11.85
N ARG A 237 14.09 -7.20 -12.20
CA ARG A 237 15.38 -6.92 -12.82
C ARG A 237 16.52 -7.27 -11.87
N HIS A 238 16.49 -6.75 -10.64
CA HIS A 238 17.51 -7.07 -9.62
C HIS A 238 17.55 -8.55 -9.26
N LEU A 239 16.40 -9.19 -9.09
CA LEU A 239 16.34 -10.62 -8.78
C LEU A 239 16.98 -11.46 -9.89
N ARG A 240 16.74 -11.13 -11.17
CA ARG A 240 17.33 -11.82 -12.32
C ARG A 240 18.84 -11.63 -12.39
N GLU A 241 19.32 -10.42 -12.11
CA GLU A 241 20.75 -10.11 -12.07
C GLU A 241 21.47 -10.87 -10.95
N MET A 242 20.87 -10.91 -9.76
CA MET A 242 21.47 -11.54 -8.56
C MET A 242 21.32 -13.06 -8.52
N ASN A 243 20.31 -13.61 -9.21
CA ASN A 243 19.97 -15.03 -9.16
C ASN A 243 19.78 -15.59 -10.59
N PRO A 244 20.84 -15.66 -11.41
CA PRO A 244 20.74 -16.13 -12.79
C PRO A 244 20.30 -17.60 -12.90
N ASP A 245 20.44 -18.37 -11.81
CA ASP A 245 20.12 -19.78 -11.67
C ASP A 245 18.82 -20.05 -10.89
N ALA A 246 18.19 -19.01 -10.32
CA ALA A 246 16.93 -19.16 -9.62
C ALA A 246 15.75 -19.33 -10.58
N ARG A 247 14.70 -19.95 -10.06
CA ARG A 247 13.46 -20.21 -10.77
C ARG A 247 12.32 -19.35 -10.24
#